data_AF-A0A0J7MLG0-F1
#
_entry.id   AF-A0A0J7MLG0-F1
#
_cell.length_a   1.000
_cell.length_b   1.000
_cell.length_c   1.000
_cell.angle_alpha   90.00
_cell.angle_beta   90.00
_cell.angle_gamma   90.00
#
_symmetry.space_group_name_H-M   'P 1'
#
loop_
_entity.id
_entity.type
_entity.pdbx_description
1 polymer ?
#
loop_
_entity_poly.entity_id
_entity_poly.type
_entity_poly.pdbx_seq_one_letter_code
_entity_poly.pdbx_strand_id
1 'polypeptide(L)'
;MRRPGQTDSTGQKCLNLDQLALPDLVEHDISLSRFDHQQGDNISMQPDLVRDLLASSSDSKTLTLADLAELRKRRIARQREVNPGLHYGPLQHRFSCAEIALILTVLGDGDRVPCDYVRAFFQEERLPIDEGWKRRQWTLGLLELLRV
;
A
#
# COMPACT_ATOMS: atom_id res chain seq x y z
N MET A 1 -7.35 -0.81 16.74
CA MET A 1 -8.09 -1.98 17.25
C MET A 1 -9.55 -1.61 17.50
N ARG A 2 -10.48 -2.57 17.33
CA ARG A 2 -11.93 -2.36 17.52
C ARG A 2 -12.23 -1.84 18.93
N ARG A 3 -13.09 -0.81 19.06
CA ARG A 3 -13.53 -0.34 20.38
C ARG A 3 -14.39 -1.42 21.06
N PRO A 4 -14.31 -1.58 22.39
CA PRO A 4 -15.21 -2.47 23.12
C PRO A 4 -16.68 -2.17 22.79
N GLY A 5 -17.48 -3.21 22.55
CA GLY A 5 -18.90 -3.07 22.22
C GLY A 5 -19.23 -2.55 20.81
N GLN A 6 -18.25 -2.23 19.96
CA GLN A 6 -18.51 -1.74 18.60
C GLN A 6 -19.11 -2.83 17.71
N THR A 7 -20.29 -2.52 17.14
CA THR A 7 -21.06 -3.35 16.22
C THR A 7 -21.63 -2.53 15.07
N ASP A 8 -21.98 -3.18 13.96
CA ASP A 8 -22.71 -2.56 12.86
C ASP A 8 -24.22 -2.45 13.16
N SER A 9 -24.98 -1.98 12.17
CA SER A 9 -26.45 -1.83 12.26
C SER A 9 -27.20 -3.14 12.49
N THR A 10 -26.56 -4.29 12.26
CA THR A 10 -27.13 -5.63 12.47
C THR A 10 -26.69 -6.25 13.79
N GLY A 11 -25.88 -5.54 14.60
CA GLY A 11 -25.34 -6.04 15.86
C GLY A 11 -24.11 -6.95 15.68
N GLN A 12 -23.55 -7.07 14.47
CA GLN A 12 -22.33 -7.83 14.24
C GLN A 12 -21.10 -7.01 14.63
N LYS A 13 -20.09 -7.65 15.23
CA LYS A 13 -18.83 -6.99 15.58
C LYS A 13 -18.15 -6.47 14.31
N CYS A 14 -17.90 -5.17 14.24
CA CYS A 14 -17.29 -4.53 13.07
C CYS A 14 -16.10 -3.64 13.47
N LEU A 15 -15.27 -3.32 12.48
CA LEU A 15 -14.26 -2.26 12.54
C LEU A 15 -14.72 -1.11 11.64
N ASN A 16 -14.41 0.12 12.04
CA ASN A 16 -14.47 1.25 11.12
C ASN A 16 -13.10 1.37 10.43
N LEU A 17 -13.08 1.81 9.17
CA LEU A 17 -11.85 1.80 8.36
C LEU A 17 -10.77 2.74 8.90
N ASP A 18 -11.14 3.86 9.51
CA ASP A 18 -10.22 4.80 10.18
C ASP A 18 -9.43 4.14 11.32
N GLN A 19 -9.97 3.08 11.93
CA GLN A 19 -9.31 2.34 13.01
C GLN A 19 -8.15 1.47 12.51
N LEU A 20 -8.01 1.29 11.19
CA LEU A 20 -6.86 0.61 10.57
C LEU A 20 -5.62 1.50 10.54
N ALA A 21 -5.77 2.82 10.64
CA ALA A 21 -4.66 3.78 10.65
C ALA A 21 -4.03 3.99 12.03
N LEU A 22 -4.41 3.18 13.01
CA LEU A 22 -3.75 3.20 14.31
C LEU A 22 -2.32 2.66 14.15
N PRO A 23 -1.30 3.42 14.56
CA PRO A 23 0.09 3.04 14.36
C PRO A 23 0.40 1.74 15.09
N ASP A 24 1.36 0.99 14.56
CA ASP A 24 1.93 -0.23 15.14
C ASP A 24 0.98 -1.43 15.29
N LEU A 25 -0.19 -1.40 14.63
CA LEU A 25 -1.02 -2.59 14.44
C LEU A 25 -0.84 -3.21 13.04
N VAL A 26 -1.20 -2.44 12.03
CA VAL A 26 -1.11 -2.81 10.61
C VAL A 26 -0.51 -1.64 9.84
N GLU A 27 -1.03 -0.42 10.11
CA GLU A 27 -0.39 0.82 9.67
C GLU A 27 1.04 0.89 10.18
N HIS A 28 1.95 1.35 9.31
CA HIS A 28 3.35 1.50 9.59
C HIS A 28 3.99 2.62 8.76
N ASP A 29 5.08 3.16 9.29
CA ASP A 29 5.92 4.15 8.61
C ASP A 29 6.46 3.63 7.27
N ILE A 30 6.95 4.57 6.45
CA ILE A 30 7.53 4.34 5.12
C ILE A 30 6.48 3.93 4.08
N SER A 31 5.18 4.06 4.38
CA SER A 31 4.05 3.82 3.46
C SER A 31 4.27 4.39 2.06
N LEU A 32 3.76 3.75 1.01
CA LEU A 32 4.00 4.19 -0.39
C LEU A 32 3.29 5.50 -0.75
N SER A 33 2.19 5.84 -0.07
CA SER A 33 1.31 6.95 -0.44
C SER A 33 0.82 7.80 0.73
N ARG A 34 1.17 7.45 1.97
CA ARG A 34 0.76 8.13 3.21
C ARG A 34 1.99 8.63 3.96
N PHE A 35 1.84 9.67 4.78
CA PHE A 35 2.91 10.11 5.68
C PHE A 35 3.11 9.13 6.83
N ASP A 36 4.31 9.15 7.40
CA ASP A 36 4.63 8.44 8.63
C ASP A 36 3.85 9.06 9.80
N HIS A 37 3.57 8.29 10.86
CA HIS A 37 2.67 8.71 11.93
C HIS A 37 3.08 10.05 12.59
N GLN A 38 4.39 10.26 12.79
CA GLN A 38 4.90 11.50 13.39
C GLN A 38 4.96 12.70 12.43
N GLN A 39 4.73 12.47 11.14
CA GLN A 39 4.81 13.50 10.10
C GLN A 39 3.44 14.11 9.76
N GLY A 40 2.36 13.63 10.38
CA GLY A 40 1.02 14.22 10.28
C GLY A 40 -0.03 13.20 9.87
N ASP A 41 -0.81 13.53 8.84
CA ASP A 41 -1.94 12.70 8.39
C ASP A 41 -1.45 11.40 7.72
N ASN A 42 -1.55 10.30 8.46
CA ASN A 42 -1.22 8.93 8.02
C ASN A 42 -2.41 8.18 7.38
N ILE A 43 -3.54 8.86 7.14
CA ILE A 43 -4.75 8.28 6.53
C ILE A 43 -4.86 8.72 5.08
N SER A 44 -4.83 10.03 4.85
CA SER A 44 -5.08 10.60 3.54
C SER A 44 -3.92 10.33 2.57
N MET A 45 -4.27 10.06 1.31
CA MET A 45 -3.30 9.96 0.24
C MET A 45 -2.52 11.28 0.08
N GLN A 46 -1.20 11.16 -0.07
CA GLN A 46 -0.29 12.27 -0.27
C GLN A 46 0.10 12.37 -1.75
N PRO A 47 -0.29 13.44 -2.47
CA PRO A 47 -0.11 13.54 -3.92
C PRO A 47 1.34 13.42 -4.38
N ASP A 48 2.29 13.97 -3.61
CA ASP A 48 3.72 13.89 -3.93
C ASP A 48 4.24 12.44 -3.84
N LEU A 49 3.77 11.66 -2.87
CA LEU A 49 4.19 10.27 -2.69
C LEU A 49 3.64 9.37 -3.80
N VAL A 50 2.39 9.59 -4.22
CA VAL A 50 1.84 8.88 -5.38
C VAL A 50 2.53 9.28 -6.68
N ARG A 51 2.93 10.55 -6.82
CA ARG A 51 3.75 11.00 -7.95
C ARG A 51 5.10 10.28 -7.98
N ASP A 52 5.77 10.18 -6.84
CA ASP A 52 7.04 9.45 -6.71
C ASP A 52 6.88 7.95 -7.00
N LEU A 53 5.76 7.36 -6.60
CA LEU A 53 5.40 5.97 -6.92
C LEU A 53 5.25 5.75 -8.42
N LEU A 54 4.52 6.62 -9.11
CA LEU A 54 4.37 6.51 -10.57
C LEU A 54 5.69 6.79 -11.30
N ALA A 55 6.46 7.77 -10.81
CA ALA A 55 7.75 8.14 -11.38
C ALA A 55 8.85 7.09 -11.16
N SER A 56 8.66 6.11 -10.28
CA SER A 56 9.62 5.01 -10.13
C SER A 56 9.58 4.00 -11.27
N SER A 57 8.57 4.07 -12.15
CA SER A 57 8.50 3.22 -13.34
C SER A 57 9.66 3.52 -14.29
N SER A 58 10.52 2.52 -14.51
CA SER A 58 11.68 2.63 -15.40
C SER A 58 11.30 2.79 -16.89
N ASP A 59 10.10 2.36 -17.29
CA ASP A 59 9.60 2.47 -18.67
C ASP A 59 8.43 3.47 -18.83
N SER A 60 8.04 4.15 -17.74
CA SER A 60 6.89 5.06 -17.66
C SER A 60 5.52 4.44 -18.02
N LYS A 61 5.43 3.12 -18.09
CA LYS A 61 4.22 2.37 -18.47
C LYS A 61 3.80 1.39 -17.41
N THR A 62 4.75 0.66 -16.83
CA THR A 62 4.50 -0.40 -15.85
C THR A 62 5.44 -0.27 -14.66
N LEU A 63 4.98 -0.68 -13.50
CA LEU A 63 5.79 -0.84 -12.29
C LEU A 63 6.08 -2.32 -12.10
N THR A 64 7.36 -2.65 -11.95
CA THR A 64 7.85 -3.99 -11.63
C THR A 64 8.19 -4.09 -10.14
N LEU A 65 8.44 -5.32 -9.66
CA LEU A 65 8.98 -5.53 -8.32
C LEU A 65 10.29 -4.74 -8.08
N ALA A 66 11.17 -4.67 -9.08
CA ALA A 66 12.44 -3.95 -8.97
C ALA A 66 12.21 -2.44 -8.79
N ASP A 67 11.29 -1.85 -9.56
CA ASP A 67 10.94 -0.42 -9.44
C ASP A 67 10.39 -0.10 -8.04
N LEU A 68 9.46 -0.93 -7.55
CA LEU A 68 8.81 -0.76 -6.25
C LEU A 68 9.77 -0.98 -5.08
N ALA A 69 10.67 -1.97 -5.20
CA ALA A 69 11.69 -2.25 -4.20
C ALA A 69 12.71 -1.11 -4.09
N GLU A 70 13.17 -0.56 -5.22
CA GLU A 70 14.10 0.57 -5.22
C GLU A 70 13.44 1.85 -4.70
N LEU A 71 12.16 2.10 -5.06
CA LEU A 71 11.38 3.16 -4.43
C LEU A 71 11.33 3.00 -2.91
N ARG A 72 11.00 1.81 -2.40
CA ARG A 72 10.93 1.55 -0.96
C ARG A 72 12.28 1.78 -0.30
N LYS A 73 13.37 1.34 -0.90
CA LYS A 73 14.73 1.56 -0.41
C LYS A 73 15.07 3.05 -0.31
N ARG A 74 14.73 3.85 -1.33
CA ARG A 74 14.88 5.31 -1.30
C ARG A 74 14.06 5.95 -0.19
N ARG A 75 12.81 5.51 0.00
CA ARG A 75 11.95 5.99 1.11
C ARG A 75 12.54 5.64 2.48
N ILE A 76 13.08 4.43 2.65
CA ILE A 76 13.77 4.04 3.89
C ILE A 76 14.95 4.95 4.19
N ALA A 77 15.81 5.19 3.19
CA ALA A 77 16.96 6.07 3.35
C ALA A 77 16.50 7.49 3.75
N ARG A 78 15.49 8.02 3.03
CA ARG A 78 14.95 9.34 3.31
C ARG A 78 14.35 9.47 4.71
N GLN A 79 13.49 8.53 5.11
CA GLN A 79 12.82 8.64 6.42
C GLN A 79 13.79 8.49 7.60
N ARG A 80 14.89 7.73 7.44
CA ARG A 80 15.95 7.69 8.46
C ARG A 80 16.62 9.04 8.69
N GLU A 81 16.62 9.92 7.69
CA GLU A 81 17.19 11.27 7.80
C GLU A 81 16.19 12.28 8.36
N VAL A 82 14.90 12.16 8.01
CA VAL A 82 13.91 13.23 8.25
C VAL A 82 12.80 12.88 9.23
N ASN A 83 12.70 11.64 9.70
CA ASN A 83 11.74 11.20 10.72
C ASN A 83 12.49 10.73 11.97
N PRO A 84 12.73 11.61 12.96
CA PRO A 84 13.43 11.26 14.20
C PRO A 84 12.76 10.15 15.02
N GLY A 85 11.45 9.95 14.86
CA GLY A 85 10.71 8.87 15.52
C GLY A 85 10.30 7.75 14.58
N LEU A 86 11.05 7.54 13.49
CA LEU A 86 10.86 6.45 12.55
C LEU A 86 10.76 5.10 13.29
N HIS A 87 9.68 4.38 13.06
CA HIS A 87 9.50 3.01 13.52
C HIS A 87 9.38 2.04 12.34
N TYR A 88 10.49 1.38 12.01
CA TYR A 88 10.51 0.42 10.91
C TYR A 88 11.44 -0.77 11.18
N GLY A 89 10.84 -1.88 11.62
CA GLY A 89 11.52 -3.13 11.94
C GLY A 89 11.16 -4.29 11.00
N PRO A 90 11.51 -5.53 11.38
CA PRO A 90 11.25 -6.72 10.56
C PRO A 90 9.77 -6.98 10.26
N LEU A 91 8.87 -6.60 11.17
CA LEU A 91 7.43 -6.77 10.99
C LEU A 91 6.87 -5.78 9.95
N GLN A 92 7.21 -4.50 10.09
CA GLN A 92 6.82 -3.45 9.14
C GLN A 92 7.39 -3.72 7.75
N HIS A 93 8.63 -4.22 7.67
CA HIS A 93 9.21 -4.67 6.41
C HIS A 93 8.40 -5.80 5.75
N ARG A 94 7.93 -6.78 6.53
CA ARG A 94 7.10 -7.87 6.00
C ARG A 94 5.76 -7.36 5.47
N PHE A 95 5.11 -6.44 6.17
CA PHE A 95 3.88 -5.79 5.69
C PHE A 95 4.13 -5.00 4.41
N SER A 96 5.21 -4.21 4.37
CA SER A 96 5.61 -3.45 3.19
C SER A 96 5.84 -4.34 1.95
N CYS A 97 6.45 -5.51 2.13
CA CYS A 97 6.62 -6.49 1.04
C CYS A 97 5.28 -7.10 0.62
N ALA A 98 4.40 -7.43 1.57
CA ALA A 98 3.07 -7.95 1.28
C ALA A 98 2.21 -6.93 0.51
N GLU A 99 2.28 -5.64 0.85
CA GLU A 99 1.61 -4.57 0.10
C GLU A 99 2.08 -4.48 -1.36
N ILE A 100 3.39 -4.56 -1.58
CA ILE A 100 3.97 -4.58 -2.94
C ILE A 100 3.48 -5.81 -3.71
N ALA A 101 3.50 -6.99 -3.08
CA ALA A 101 3.00 -8.22 -3.68
C ALA A 101 1.51 -8.11 -4.02
N LEU A 102 0.70 -7.48 -3.17
CA LEU A 102 -0.72 -7.22 -3.45
C LEU A 102 -0.90 -6.26 -4.63
N ILE A 103 -0.11 -5.20 -4.73
CA ILE A 103 -0.15 -4.28 -5.88
C ILE A 103 0.12 -5.06 -7.18
N LEU A 104 1.18 -5.87 -7.21
CA LEU A 104 1.56 -6.63 -8.41
C LEU A 104 0.54 -7.73 -8.75
N THR A 105 -0.02 -8.42 -7.77
CA THR A 105 -0.88 -9.59 -8.00
C THR A 105 -2.37 -9.28 -8.12
N VAL A 106 -2.86 -8.20 -7.48
CA VAL A 106 -4.27 -7.81 -7.52
C VAL A 106 -4.53 -6.85 -8.66
N LEU A 107 -3.68 -5.84 -8.83
CA LEU A 107 -3.83 -4.84 -9.89
C LEU A 107 -3.09 -5.27 -11.16
N GLY A 108 -1.94 -5.94 -11.02
CA GLY A 108 -1.13 -6.40 -12.15
C GLY A 108 -1.37 -7.85 -12.58
N ASP A 109 -0.35 -8.40 -13.23
CA ASP A 109 -0.29 -9.80 -13.68
C ASP A 109 0.55 -10.70 -12.74
N GLY A 110 1.07 -10.16 -11.65
CA GLY A 110 2.00 -10.81 -10.73
C GLY A 110 3.45 -10.38 -10.90
N ASP A 111 3.86 -9.97 -12.10
CA ASP A 111 5.22 -9.52 -12.40
C ASP A 111 5.30 -7.99 -12.53
N ARG A 112 4.26 -7.39 -13.12
CA ARG A 112 4.17 -5.95 -13.38
C ARG A 112 2.73 -5.45 -13.23
N VAL A 113 2.59 -4.15 -12.97
CA VAL A 113 1.29 -3.46 -12.93
C VAL A 113 1.32 -2.21 -13.82
N PRO A 114 0.30 -1.95 -14.67
CA PRO A 114 0.20 -0.71 -15.42
C PRO A 114 0.14 0.53 -14.53
N CYS A 115 0.86 1.60 -14.90
CA CYS A 115 0.87 2.85 -14.15
C CYS A 115 -0.51 3.48 -14.04
N ASP A 116 -1.35 3.36 -15.08
CA ASP A 116 -2.72 3.88 -15.07
C ASP A 116 -3.59 3.15 -14.03
N TYR A 117 -3.35 1.86 -13.79
CA TYR A 117 -4.06 1.10 -12.78
C TYR A 117 -3.66 1.55 -11.38
N VAL A 118 -2.36 1.75 -11.16
CA VAL A 118 -1.84 2.29 -9.90
C VAL A 118 -2.37 3.70 -9.67
N ARG A 119 -2.48 4.53 -10.70
CA ARG A 119 -3.04 5.88 -10.61
C ARG A 119 -4.49 5.86 -10.16
N ALA A 120 -5.35 5.14 -10.86
CA ALA A 120 -6.77 5.02 -10.50
C ALA A 120 -6.94 4.49 -9.07
N PHE A 121 -6.19 3.46 -8.70
CA PHE A 121 -6.31 2.84 -7.37
C PHE A 121 -5.82 3.76 -6.25
N PHE A 122 -4.65 4.39 -6.38
CA PHE A 122 -4.08 5.21 -5.31
C PHE A 122 -4.63 6.63 -5.27
N GLN A 123 -4.95 7.25 -6.41
CA GLN A 123 -5.43 8.64 -6.44
C GLN A 123 -6.95 8.74 -6.26
N GLU A 124 -7.71 7.77 -6.76
CA GLU A 124 -9.18 7.83 -6.79
C GLU A 124 -9.83 6.79 -5.88
N GLU A 125 -9.05 5.88 -5.29
CA GLU A 125 -9.55 4.73 -4.53
C GLU A 125 -10.59 3.91 -5.32
N ARG A 126 -10.39 3.84 -6.65
CA ARG A 126 -11.27 3.20 -7.63
C ARG A 126 -10.58 1.98 -8.25
N LEU A 127 -11.36 0.93 -8.52
CA LEU A 127 -10.88 -0.21 -9.32
C LEU A 127 -10.68 0.22 -10.78
N PRO A 128 -9.54 -0.09 -11.43
CA PRO A 128 -9.18 0.43 -12.76
C PRO A 128 -9.91 -0.23 -13.95
N ILE A 129 -11.23 -0.37 -13.85
CA ILE A 129 -12.07 -1.07 -14.84
C ILE A 129 -12.07 -0.31 -16.17
N ASP A 130 -12.12 1.03 -16.13
CA ASP A 130 -12.11 1.89 -17.32
C ASP A 130 -10.78 1.82 -18.07
N GLU A 131 -9.69 1.57 -17.34
CA GLU A 131 -8.34 1.36 -17.86
C GLU A 131 -8.14 -0.07 -18.40
N GLY A 132 -9.11 -0.97 -18.18
CA GLY A 132 -9.10 -2.34 -18.70
C GLY A 132 -8.78 -3.43 -17.67
N TRP A 133 -8.68 -3.09 -16.38
CA TRP A 133 -8.49 -4.09 -15.33
C TRP A 133 -9.68 -5.04 -15.25
N LYS A 134 -9.36 -6.31 -15.04
CA LYS A 134 -10.36 -7.37 -14.86
C LYS A 134 -10.05 -8.13 -13.59
N ARG A 135 -11.09 -8.38 -12.79
CA ARG A 135 -10.99 -9.24 -11.62
C ARG A 135 -10.50 -10.63 -12.03
N ARG A 136 -9.54 -11.16 -11.28
CA ARG A 136 -9.06 -12.54 -11.41
C ARG A 136 -10.18 -13.55 -11.15
N GLN A 137 -10.15 -14.67 -11.87
CA GLN A 137 -11.19 -15.70 -11.80
C GLN A 137 -10.98 -16.74 -10.70
N TRP A 138 -9.82 -16.73 -10.06
CA TRP A 138 -9.49 -17.63 -8.95
C TRP A 138 -9.08 -16.83 -7.70
N THR A 139 -9.13 -17.49 -6.56
CA THR A 139 -8.77 -16.89 -5.27
C THR A 139 -7.26 -16.74 -5.15
N LEU A 140 -6.80 -15.52 -4.84
CA LEU A 140 -5.41 -15.27 -4.44
C LEU A 140 -5.13 -15.94 -3.10
N GLY A 141 -4.22 -16.91 -3.10
CA GLY A 141 -3.81 -17.64 -1.90
C GLY A 141 -2.50 -17.12 -1.31
N LEU A 142 -2.25 -17.42 -0.03
CA LEU A 142 -1.02 -17.00 0.67
C LEU A 142 0.26 -17.52 -0.02
N LEU A 143 0.25 -18.75 -0.52
CA LEU A 143 1.41 -19.34 -1.21
C LEU A 143 1.76 -18.60 -2.50
N GLU A 144 0.78 -18.04 -3.19
CA GLU A 144 1.02 -17.24 -4.39
C GLU A 144 1.62 -15.89 -4.01
N LEU A 145 1.10 -15.24 -2.97
CA LEU A 145 1.63 -13.97 -2.48
C LEU A 145 3.08 -14.07 -2.00
N LEU A 146 3.47 -15.21 -1.39
CA LEU A 146 4.83 -15.47 -0.92
C LEU A 146 5.85 -15.79 -2.03
N ARG A 147 5.40 -15.91 -3.29
CA ARG A 147 6.27 -16.20 -4.44
C ARG A 147 6.67 -14.96 -5.23
N VAL A 148 6.04 -13.81 -4.95
CA VAL A 148 6.44 -12.50 -5.46
C VAL A 148 7.69 -12.04 -4.74
#